data_AF-A0A7S1ED21-F1
#
_entry.id   AF-A0A7S1ED21-F1
#
_cell.length_a   1.000
_cell.length_b   1.000
_cell.length_c   1.000
_cell.angle_alpha   90.00
_cell.angle_beta   90.00
_cell.angle_gamma   90.00
#
_symmetry.space_group_name_H-M   'P 1'
#
loop_
_entity.id
_entity.type
_entity.pdbx_description
1 polymer ?
#
loop_
_entity_poly.entity_id
_entity_poly.type
_entity_poly.pdbx_seq_one_letter_code
_entity_poly.pdbx_strand_id
1 'polypeptide(L)'
;DDGVRGYENGNYALTRFSAQQTGGSVKIKIAAREVRGTFKPAARQYLVKVHAQSIVNGLSRNGSSLPQLSMSELAAGALGWSFDPEARSLSVRLQDDGSEQVLSSQ
;
A
#
# COMPACT_ATOMS: atom_id res chain seq x y z
N ASP A 1 13.23 12.72 -1.19
CA ASP A 1 14.52 13.42 -1.36
C ASP A 1 15.26 13.37 -0.04
N ASP A 2 16.42 14.01 0.05
CA ASP A 2 17.25 14.06 1.26
C ASP A 2 16.76 15.07 2.30
N GLY A 3 15.75 15.88 1.99
CA GLY A 3 15.25 16.95 2.84
C GLY A 3 16.21 18.15 2.97
N VAL A 4 17.26 18.24 2.13
CA VAL A 4 18.24 19.34 2.15
C VAL A 4 18.23 20.08 0.81
N ARG A 5 19.08 19.70 -0.15
CA ARG A 5 19.19 20.34 -1.48
C ARG A 5 19.44 19.36 -2.62
N GLY A 6 19.46 18.05 -2.36
CA GLY A 6 19.65 17.05 -3.42
C GLY A 6 18.56 17.11 -4.49
N TYR A 7 17.36 17.55 -4.12
CA TYR A 7 16.22 17.69 -5.04
C TYR A 7 16.49 18.65 -6.21
N GLU A 8 17.31 19.70 -6.03
CA GLU A 8 17.64 20.68 -7.08
C GLU A 8 18.38 20.04 -8.26
N ASN A 9 19.14 18.98 -7.99
CA ASN A 9 19.87 18.20 -8.99
C ASN A 9 19.13 16.93 -9.41
N GLY A 10 17.84 16.82 -9.08
CA GLY A 10 17.04 15.65 -9.39
C GLY A 10 17.33 14.43 -8.52
N ASN A 11 17.88 14.58 -7.31
CA ASN A 11 18.15 13.45 -6.43
C ASN A 11 16.94 13.14 -5.52
N TYR A 12 16.01 12.33 -6.01
CA TYR A 12 14.78 11.97 -5.30
C TYR A 12 14.21 10.64 -5.79
N ALA A 13 13.18 10.15 -5.09
CA ALA A 13 12.41 9.01 -5.56
C ALA A 13 10.92 9.26 -5.37
N LEU A 14 10.12 8.82 -6.34
CA LEU A 14 8.67 8.96 -6.38
C LEU A 14 8.01 7.58 -6.49
N THR A 15 6.97 7.35 -5.71
CA THR A 15 6.09 6.18 -5.83
C THR A 15 4.67 6.69 -6.01
N ARG A 16 4.05 6.40 -7.16
CA ARG A 16 2.67 6.81 -7.43
C ARG A 16 1.69 5.81 -6.82
N PHE A 17 0.74 6.32 -6.04
CA PHE A 17 -0.42 5.57 -5.58
C PHE A 17 -1.63 5.98 -6.41
N SER A 18 -2.45 5.00 -6.79
CA SER A 18 -3.69 5.21 -7.54
C SER A 18 -4.78 4.29 -7.01
N ALA A 19 -6.01 4.76 -7.00
CA ALA A 19 -7.16 4.04 -6.50
C ALA A 19 -8.29 4.07 -7.52
N GLN A 20 -9.00 2.95 -7.65
CA GLN A 20 -10.19 2.82 -8.48
C GLN A 20 -11.23 2.02 -7.70
N GLN A 21 -12.48 2.44 -7.76
CA GLN A 21 -13.61 1.69 -7.23
C GLN A 21 -14.52 1.26 -8.38
N THR A 22 -14.89 -0.02 -8.41
CA THR A 22 -15.82 -0.59 -9.41
C THR A 22 -16.69 -1.64 -8.72
N GLY A 23 -18.02 -1.50 -8.81
CA GLY A 23 -18.95 -2.54 -8.34
C GLY A 23 -18.81 -2.92 -6.87
N GLY A 24 -18.39 -1.99 -6.00
CA GLY A 24 -18.15 -2.25 -4.57
C GLY A 24 -16.74 -2.76 -4.23
N SER A 25 -15.97 -3.18 -5.23
CA SER A 25 -14.56 -3.55 -5.08
C SER A 25 -13.66 -2.32 -5.22
N VAL A 26 -12.55 -2.31 -4.48
CA VAL A 26 -11.49 -1.31 -4.57
C VAL A 26 -10.21 -1.94 -5.11
N LYS A 27 -9.61 -1.26 -6.07
CA LYS A 27 -8.28 -1.57 -6.60
C LYS A 27 -7.32 -0.44 -6.24
N ILE A 28 -6.23 -0.76 -5.58
CA ILE A 28 -5.13 0.16 -5.31
C ILE A 28 -3.91 -0.29 -6.09
N LYS A 29 -3.32 0.60 -6.89
CA LYS A 29 -2.05 0.37 -7.56
C LYS A 29 -0.98 1.27 -6.96
N ILE A 30 0.05 0.65 -6.40
CA ILE A 30 1.32 1.25 -6.00
C ILE A 30 2.27 0.99 -7.16
N ALA A 31 2.61 2.02 -7.93
CA ALA A 31 3.51 1.87 -9.07
C ALA A 31 4.94 1.55 -8.61
N ALA A 32 5.74 0.96 -9.50
CA ALA A 32 7.17 0.83 -9.27
C ALA A 32 7.80 2.20 -8.96
N ARG A 33 8.75 2.23 -8.03
CA ARG A 33 9.41 3.46 -7.60
C ARG A 33 10.26 4.03 -8.73
N GLU A 34 10.00 5.27 -9.11
CA GLU A 34 10.86 6.04 -9.99
C GLU A 34 11.98 6.66 -9.15
N VAL A 35 13.23 6.26 -9.39
CA VAL A 35 14.41 6.85 -8.74
C VAL A 35 15.11 7.78 -9.72
N ARG A 36 15.36 9.01 -9.29
CA ARG A 36 16.17 10.00 -9.98
C ARG A 36 17.42 10.26 -9.15
N GLY A 37 18.60 10.18 -9.78
CA GLY A 37 19.88 10.22 -9.07
C GLY A 37 20.15 8.94 -8.26
N THR A 38 20.68 9.09 -7.05
CA THR A 38 21.13 7.98 -6.18
C THR A 38 20.28 7.84 -4.92
N PHE A 39 19.28 8.71 -4.72
CA PHE A 39 18.44 8.72 -3.53
C PHE A 39 17.70 7.41 -3.35
N LYS A 40 17.83 6.81 -2.15
CA LYS A 40 17.12 5.61 -1.74
C LYS A 40 16.37 5.90 -0.44
N PRO A 41 15.03 5.76 -0.40
CA PRO A 41 14.28 5.82 0.84
C PRO A 41 14.78 4.77 1.83
N ALA A 42 14.70 5.08 3.14
CA ALA A 42 14.96 4.11 4.19
C ALA A 42 14.00 2.90 4.09
N ALA A 43 14.48 1.73 4.50
CA ALA A 43 13.67 0.51 4.55
C ALA A 43 12.46 0.71 5.48
N ARG A 44 11.28 0.35 4.99
CA ARG A 44 10.01 0.58 5.68
C ARG A 44 8.90 -0.33 5.17
N GLN A 45 7.74 -0.22 5.78
CA GLN A 45 6.50 -0.82 5.34
C GLN A 45 5.48 0.27 5.00
N TYR A 46 4.53 -0.05 4.12
CA TYR A 46 3.33 0.74 3.94
C TYR A 46 2.19 0.20 4.80
N LEU A 47 1.37 1.12 5.31
CA LEU A 47 0.04 0.82 5.85
C LEU A 47 -0.98 1.57 5.00
N VAL A 48 -1.58 0.87 4.04
CA VAL A 48 -2.62 1.43 3.18
C VAL A 48 -3.95 1.32 3.91
N LYS A 49 -4.63 2.46 4.09
CA LYS A 49 -5.98 2.52 4.67
C LYS A 49 -6.99 2.97 3.62
N VAL A 50 -8.04 2.20 3.46
CA VAL A 50 -9.11 2.44 2.48
C VAL A 50 -10.44 2.42 3.22
N HIS A 51 -11.17 3.53 3.16
CA HIS A 51 -12.56 3.57 3.59
C HIS A 51 -13.41 2.96 2.48
N ALA A 52 -13.90 1.74 2.70
CA ALA A 52 -14.65 0.99 1.73
C ALA A 52 -16.15 1.23 1.90
N GLN A 53 -16.91 1.18 0.81
CA GLN A 53 -18.38 1.27 0.88
C GLN A 53 -19.02 -0.09 1.20
N SER A 54 -18.36 -1.18 0.80
CA SER A 54 -18.81 -2.55 0.97
C SER A 54 -17.90 -3.31 1.94
N ILE A 55 -18.42 -4.41 2.48
CA ILE A 55 -17.62 -5.37 3.25
C ILE A 55 -16.59 -5.99 2.31
N VAL A 56 -15.34 -6.05 2.75
CA VAL A 56 -14.25 -6.73 2.05
C VAL A 56 -14.08 -8.12 2.63
N ASN A 57 -14.32 -9.15 1.81
CA ASN A 57 -14.23 -10.55 2.24
C ASN A 57 -12.95 -11.23 1.76
N GLY A 58 -12.27 -10.61 0.80
CA GLY A 58 -10.99 -11.09 0.29
C GLY A 58 -10.13 -9.94 -0.20
N LEU A 59 -8.82 -10.13 -0.12
CA LEU A 59 -7.86 -9.21 -0.71
C LEU A 59 -6.77 -10.01 -1.41
N SER A 60 -6.42 -9.59 -2.62
CA SER A 60 -5.27 -10.13 -3.35
C SER A 60 -4.22 -9.05 -3.59
N ARG A 61 -2.96 -9.47 -3.66
CA ARG A 61 -1.83 -8.68 -4.14
C ARG A 61 -1.25 -9.35 -5.37
N ASN A 62 -1.23 -8.64 -6.49
CA ASN A 62 -0.74 -9.14 -7.78
C ASN A 62 -1.41 -10.48 -8.17
N GLY A 63 -2.70 -10.63 -7.85
CA GLY A 63 -3.48 -11.85 -8.11
C GLY A 63 -3.38 -12.93 -7.04
N SER A 64 -2.41 -12.87 -6.13
CA SER A 64 -2.26 -13.84 -5.04
C SER A 64 -3.02 -13.39 -3.79
N SER A 65 -3.78 -14.29 -3.17
CA SER A 65 -4.49 -13.98 -1.92
C SER A 65 -3.53 -13.51 -0.83
N LEU A 66 -3.91 -12.44 -0.11
CA LEU A 66 -3.20 -11.96 1.07
C LEU A 66 -3.85 -12.54 2.32
N PRO A 67 -3.05 -12.90 3.35
CA PRO A 67 -3.58 -13.40 4.60
C PRO A 67 -4.40 -12.31 5.30
N GLN A 68 -5.61 -12.67 5.72
CA GLN A 68 -6.39 -11.86 6.64
C GLN A 68 -5.82 -12.03 8.05
N LEU A 69 -5.65 -10.91 8.74
CA LEU A 69 -5.06 -10.79 10.06
C LEU A 69 -6.03 -10.10 11.00
N SER A 70 -5.83 -10.32 12.29
CA SER A 70 -6.38 -9.46 13.32
C SER A 70 -5.75 -8.05 13.27
N MET A 71 -6.45 -7.07 13.81
CA MET A 71 -5.93 -5.70 13.93
C MET A 71 -4.66 -5.63 14.80
N SER A 72 -4.51 -6.50 15.80
CA SER A 72 -3.33 -6.55 16.67
C SER A 72 -2.10 -7.08 15.93
N GLU A 73 -2.24 -8.14 15.12
CA GLU A 73 -1.15 -8.64 14.27
C GLU A 73 -0.69 -7.58 13.27
N LEU A 74 -1.64 -6.88 12.66
CA LEU A 74 -1.35 -5.81 11.70
C LEU A 74 -0.70 -4.59 12.36
N ALA A 75 -1.04 -4.29 13.62
CA ALA A 75 -0.40 -3.26 14.43
C ALA A 75 1.02 -3.67 14.86
N ALA A 76 1.26 -4.96 15.13
CA ALA A 76 2.57 -5.52 15.45
C ALA A 76 3.54 -5.58 14.25
N GLY A 77 3.06 -5.27 13.03
CA GLY A 77 3.90 -5.17 11.83
C GLY A 77 3.82 -6.38 10.88
N ALA A 78 2.93 -7.33 11.15
CA ALA A 78 2.71 -8.48 10.26
C ALA A 78 2.18 -8.02 8.89
N LEU A 79 2.60 -8.70 7.83
CA LEU A 79 2.18 -8.43 6.46
C LEU A 79 0.87 -9.17 6.16
N GLY A 80 -0.13 -8.43 5.69
CA GLY A 80 -1.47 -8.95 5.47
C GLY A 80 -2.49 -7.82 5.45
N TRP A 81 -3.75 -8.17 5.69
CA TRP A 81 -4.83 -7.19 5.73
C TRP A 81 -5.83 -7.46 6.84
N SER A 82 -6.56 -6.43 7.24
CA SER A 82 -7.68 -6.54 8.17
C SER A 82 -8.78 -5.59 7.72
N PHE A 83 -10.02 -5.92 8.05
CA PHE A 83 -11.18 -5.08 7.75
C PHE A 83 -11.99 -4.87 9.02
N ASP A 84 -12.23 -3.61 9.34
CA ASP A 84 -13.14 -3.20 10.39
C ASP A 84 -14.53 -2.96 9.76
N PRO A 85 -15.55 -3.79 10.04
CA PRO A 85 -16.88 -3.63 9.46
C PRO A 85 -17.66 -2.46 10.06
N GLU A 86 -17.39 -2.06 11.31
CA GLU A 86 -18.04 -0.93 11.96
C GLU A 86 -17.53 0.38 11.38
N ALA A 87 -16.20 0.51 11.25
CA ALA A 87 -15.55 1.67 10.65
C ALA A 87 -15.51 1.63 9.11
N ARG A 88 -15.93 0.52 8.49
CA ARG A 88 -15.79 0.20 7.06
C ARG A 88 -14.39 0.51 6.52
N SER A 89 -13.37 0.06 7.25
CA SER A 89 -11.98 0.42 7.00
C SER A 89 -11.15 -0.81 6.68
N LEU A 90 -10.67 -0.91 5.45
CA LEU A 90 -9.67 -1.87 5.03
C LEU A 90 -8.27 -1.33 5.35
N SER A 91 -7.49 -2.08 6.12
CA SER A 91 -6.08 -1.81 6.39
C SER A 91 -5.22 -2.90 5.78
N VAL A 92 -4.19 -2.52 5.01
CA VAL A 92 -3.28 -3.45 4.34
C VAL A 92 -1.84 -3.06 4.66
N ARG A 93 -1.08 -4.00 5.24
CA ARG A 93 0.33 -3.79 5.56
C ARG A 93 1.22 -4.57 4.61
N LEU A 94 2.18 -3.86 4.01
CA LEU A 94 3.01 -4.36 2.91
C LEU A 94 4.46 -3.92 3.09
N GLN A 95 5.40 -4.74 2.63
CA GLN A 95 6.79 -4.33 2.51
C GLN A 95 6.93 -3.29 1.38
N ASP A 96 7.65 -2.18 1.66
CA ASP A 96 8.04 -1.22 0.62
C ASP A 96 9.36 -1.69 -0.02
N ASP A 97 9.24 -2.53 -1.04
CA ASP A 97 10.36 -3.05 -1.82
C ASP A 97 10.65 -2.24 -3.10
N GLY A 98 9.85 -1.20 -3.36
CA GLY A 98 9.95 -0.36 -4.56
C GLY A 98 9.40 -1.00 -5.84
N SER A 99 8.85 -2.22 -5.78
CA SER A 99 8.21 -2.87 -6.91
C SER A 99 6.75 -2.41 -7.10
N GLU A 100 6.17 -2.70 -8.26
CA GLU A 100 4.75 -2.47 -8.48
C GLU A 100 3.90 -3.47 -7.67
N GLN A 101 2.90 -2.96 -6.95
CA GLN A 101 1.96 -3.76 -6.17
C GLN A 101 0.52 -3.35 -6.50
N VAL A 102 -0.30 -4.33 -6.87
CA VAL A 102 -1.72 -4.15 -7.19
C VAL A 102 -2.55 -4.89 -6.14
N LEU A 103 -3.26 -4.14 -5.32
CA LEU A 103 -4.21 -4.65 -4.34
C LEU A 103 -5.60 -4.65 -4.95
N SER A 104 -6.33 -5.75 -4.84
CA SER A 104 -7.70 -5.85 -5.35
C SER A 104 -8.58 -6.52 -4.30
N SER A 105 -9.63 -5.82 -3.86
CA SER A 105 -10.61 -6.35 -2.90
C SER A 105 -11.69 -7.15 -3.61
N GLN A 106 -12.25 -8.13 -2.89
CA GLN A 106 -13.41 -8.92 -3.27
C GLN A 106 -14.55 -8.69 -2.30
#